data_AF-C5BLN1-F1
#
_entry.id   AF-C5BLN1-F1
#
_cell.length_a   1.000
_cell.length_b   1.000
_cell.length_c   1.000
_cell.angle_alpha   90.00
_cell.angle_beta   90.00
_cell.angle_gamma   90.00
#
_symmetry.space_group_name_H-M   'P 1'
#
loop_
_entity.id
_entity.type
_entity.pdbx_description
1 polymer ?
#
loop_
_entity_poly.entity_id
_entity_poly.type
_entity_poly.pdbx_seq_one_letter_code
_entity_poly.pdbx_strand_id
1 'polypeptide(L)'
;MTEPATSAAWRTTLWDYATKVYAYKEVERALLNLQDNYYANVNILLWLCWLEEEAIVLERSLLDDVLITVDTVNQATLIKLRESRRFIKSAGSFTDVQVKLITKQLLNAELMIEKILIHRLQDITRKNLGGDGGAEPLTVTYYLDFLGIPDARAIARSVRSVCRSAQSQGVHSQIYQRSHPAPPKTSN
;
A
#
# COMPACT_ATOMS: atom_id res chain seq x y z
N MET A 1 -19.50 22.94 26.74
CA MET A 1 -19.78 22.84 25.29
C MET A 1 -18.83 21.80 24.73
N THR A 2 -19.32 20.58 24.59
CA THR A 2 -18.59 19.42 24.10
C THR A 2 -18.42 19.58 22.59
N GLU A 3 -17.18 19.68 22.10
CA GLU A 3 -16.88 19.57 20.68
C GLU A 3 -17.43 18.23 20.15
N PRO A 4 -18.10 18.19 18.98
CA PRO A 4 -18.44 16.93 18.37
C PRO A 4 -17.14 16.28 17.90
N ALA A 5 -16.83 15.09 18.43
CA ALA A 5 -15.79 14.23 17.88
C ALA A 5 -16.10 14.00 16.40
N THR A 6 -15.30 14.58 15.51
CA THR A 6 -15.36 14.36 14.06
C THR A 6 -15.33 12.84 13.83
N SER A 7 -16.45 12.22 13.45
CA SER A 7 -16.44 10.82 13.08
C SER A 7 -15.51 10.67 11.88
N ALA A 8 -14.38 10.00 12.07
CA ALA A 8 -13.44 9.76 10.99
C ALA A 8 -14.19 9.09 9.82
N ALA A 9 -13.94 9.54 8.58
CA ALA A 9 -14.59 9.01 7.39
C ALA A 9 -14.23 7.54 7.08
N TRP A 10 -13.33 6.94 7.86
CA TRP A 10 -12.83 5.57 7.74
C TRP A 10 -12.50 5.00 9.12
N ARG A 11 -12.49 3.67 9.24
CA ARG A 11 -12.14 2.95 10.48
C ARG A 11 -10.63 2.93 10.72
N THR A 12 -9.82 2.81 9.68
CA THR A 12 -8.35 2.85 9.75
C THR A 12 -7.75 3.77 8.69
N THR A 13 -6.66 4.46 9.02
CA THR A 13 -5.96 5.29 8.02
C THR A 13 -5.37 4.39 6.93
N LEU A 14 -5.20 4.93 5.72
CA LEU A 14 -4.59 4.19 4.63
C LEU A 14 -3.16 3.74 4.97
N TRP A 15 -2.41 4.55 5.74
CA TRP A 15 -1.07 4.17 6.19
C TRP A 15 -1.08 2.97 7.14
N ASP A 16 -1.96 2.98 8.15
CA ASP A 16 -2.07 1.87 9.11
C ASP A 16 -2.58 0.60 8.41
N TYR A 17 -3.53 0.75 7.48
CA TYR A 17 -3.97 -0.33 6.63
C TYR A 17 -2.82 -0.90 5.79
N ALA A 18 -2.12 -0.05 5.04
CA ALA A 18 -1.07 -0.45 4.11
C ALA A 18 0.08 -1.15 4.84
N THR A 19 0.55 -0.59 5.95
CA THR A 19 1.64 -1.18 6.75
C THR A 19 1.25 -2.53 7.35
N LYS A 20 0.02 -2.66 7.86
CA LYS A 20 -0.48 -3.93 8.41
C LYS A 20 -0.65 -5.01 7.34
N VAL A 21 -1.26 -4.66 6.21
CA VAL A 21 -1.58 -5.59 5.12
C VAL A 21 -0.33 -6.03 4.38
N TYR A 22 0.58 -5.09 4.10
CA TYR A 22 1.82 -5.38 3.38
C TYR A 22 2.82 -6.20 4.19
N ALA A 23 2.72 -6.21 5.53
CA ALA A 23 3.55 -7.07 6.38
C ALA A 23 3.28 -8.58 6.19
N TYR A 24 2.19 -8.94 5.51
CA TYR A 24 1.83 -10.32 5.22
C TYR A 24 2.49 -10.80 3.92
N LYS A 25 3.30 -11.86 3.97
CA LYS A 25 4.16 -12.30 2.86
C LYS A 25 3.40 -12.61 1.57
N GLU A 26 2.19 -13.14 1.71
CA GLU A 26 1.33 -13.48 0.59
C GLU A 26 0.86 -12.21 -0.14
N VAL A 27 0.58 -11.13 0.59
CA VAL A 27 0.25 -9.83 0.01
C VAL A 27 1.47 -9.26 -0.68
N GLU A 28 2.60 -9.17 0.02
CA GLU A 28 3.86 -8.66 -0.54
C GLU A 28 4.19 -9.36 -1.86
N ARG A 29 4.17 -10.70 -1.87
CA ARG A 29 4.45 -11.50 -3.07
C ARG A 29 3.47 -11.21 -4.20
N ALA A 30 2.18 -11.09 -3.91
CA ALA A 30 1.16 -10.84 -4.93
C ALA A 30 1.33 -9.44 -5.57
N LEU A 31 1.56 -8.42 -4.75
CA LEU A 31 1.72 -7.04 -5.21
C LEU A 31 3.06 -6.83 -5.93
N LEU A 32 4.15 -7.43 -5.45
CA LEU A 32 5.45 -7.39 -6.14
C LEU A 32 5.40 -8.10 -7.49
N ASN A 33 4.69 -9.22 -7.62
CA ASN A 33 4.50 -9.88 -8.91
C ASN A 33 3.80 -8.96 -9.92
N LEU A 34 2.75 -8.25 -9.50
CA LEU A 34 2.05 -7.28 -10.36
C LEU A 34 2.95 -6.09 -10.73
N GLN A 35 3.73 -5.60 -9.77
CA GLN A 35 4.69 -4.53 -10.03
C GLN A 35 5.77 -4.96 -11.04
N ASP A 36 6.35 -6.14 -10.87
CA ASP A 36 7.49 -6.58 -11.67
C ASP A 36 7.07 -7.00 -13.09
N ASN A 37 5.88 -7.60 -13.26
CA ASN A 37 5.42 -8.11 -14.55
C ASN A 37 4.58 -7.10 -15.35
N TYR A 38 3.91 -6.17 -14.68
CA TYR A 38 2.94 -5.25 -15.31
C TYR A 38 3.12 -3.79 -14.91
N TYR A 39 4.23 -3.45 -14.22
CA TYR A 39 4.52 -2.10 -13.74
C TYR A 39 3.43 -1.51 -12.84
N ALA A 40 2.58 -2.36 -12.26
CA ALA A 40 1.50 -1.91 -11.39
C ALA A 40 2.07 -1.19 -10.16
N ASN A 41 1.46 -0.06 -9.80
CA ASN A 41 1.91 0.72 -8.66
C ASN A 41 1.34 0.13 -7.36
N VAL A 42 2.22 -0.40 -6.51
CA VAL A 42 1.85 -1.03 -5.23
C VAL A 42 1.06 -0.09 -4.32
N ASN A 43 1.40 1.22 -4.29
CA ASN A 43 0.68 2.18 -3.46
C ASN A 43 -0.77 2.38 -3.95
N ILE A 44 -0.97 2.39 -5.27
CA ILE A 44 -2.32 2.47 -5.87
C ILE A 44 -3.10 1.19 -5.57
N LEU A 45 -2.49 0.01 -5.71
CA LEU A 45 -3.15 -1.27 -5.39
C LEU A 45 -3.59 -1.35 -3.93
N LEU A 46 -2.72 -0.94 -3.00
CA LEU A 46 -3.04 -0.90 -1.57
C LEU A 46 -4.16 0.10 -1.28
N TRP A 47 -4.13 1.26 -1.92
CA TRP A 47 -5.16 2.28 -1.80
C TRP A 47 -6.53 1.79 -2.30
N LEU A 48 -6.59 1.16 -3.48
CA LEU A 48 -7.85 0.61 -4.02
C LEU A 48 -8.41 -0.50 -3.11
N CYS A 49 -7.56 -1.36 -2.56
CA CYS A 49 -8.01 -2.36 -1.59
C CYS A 49 -8.56 -1.72 -0.30
N TRP A 50 -7.93 -0.64 0.17
CA TRP A 50 -8.39 0.10 1.34
C TRP A 50 -9.74 0.80 1.10
N LEU A 51 -9.95 1.40 -0.08
CA LEU A 51 -11.24 1.98 -0.46
C LEU A 51 -12.36 0.93 -0.39
N GLU A 52 -12.12 -0.25 -0.96
CA GLU A 52 -13.09 -1.36 -0.93
C GLU A 52 -13.35 -1.86 0.51
N GLU A 53 -12.32 -1.92 1.37
CA GLU A 53 -12.44 -2.32 2.78
C GLU A 53 -13.25 -1.32 3.61
N GLU A 54 -13.01 -0.02 3.40
CA GLU A 54 -13.74 1.07 4.07
C GLU A 54 -15.10 1.36 3.44
N ALA A 55 -15.49 0.62 2.39
CA ALA A 55 -16.70 0.84 1.60
C ALA A 55 -16.80 2.27 1.02
N ILE A 56 -15.65 2.86 0.68
CA ILE A 56 -15.54 4.16 0.05
C ILE A 56 -15.63 3.97 -1.47
N VAL A 57 -16.55 4.69 -2.10
CA VAL A 57 -16.71 4.71 -3.55
C VAL A 57 -16.18 6.03 -4.09
N LEU A 58 -15.18 5.96 -4.97
CA LEU A 58 -14.67 7.09 -5.75
C LEU A 58 -14.94 6.84 -7.23
N GLU A 59 -15.06 7.90 -8.01
CA GLU A 59 -15.31 7.80 -9.44
C GLU A 59 -14.07 7.32 -10.21
N ARG A 60 -14.28 6.56 -11.30
CA ARG A 60 -13.19 6.11 -12.19
C ARG A 60 -12.38 7.24 -12.81
N SER A 61 -13.02 8.38 -13.06
CA SER A 61 -12.38 9.60 -13.59
C SER A 61 -11.20 10.06 -12.73
N LEU A 62 -11.23 9.79 -11.42
CA LEU A 62 -10.17 10.15 -10.49
C LEU A 62 -8.86 9.37 -10.72
N LEU A 63 -8.91 8.26 -11.48
CA LEU A 63 -7.72 7.47 -11.76
C LEU A 63 -6.65 8.30 -12.50
N ASP A 64 -7.06 9.14 -13.46
CA ASP A 64 -6.11 9.95 -14.24
C ASP A 64 -5.34 10.93 -13.35
N ASP A 65 -6.04 11.64 -12.45
CA ASP A 65 -5.43 12.55 -11.48
C ASP A 65 -4.45 11.84 -10.53
N VAL A 66 -4.83 10.63 -10.10
CA VAL A 66 -3.99 9.78 -9.25
C VAL A 66 -2.74 9.34 -9.99
N LEU A 67 -2.87 8.87 -11.23
CA LEU A 67 -1.73 8.45 -12.05
C LEU A 67 -0.78 9.63 -12.29
N ILE A 68 -1.31 10.80 -12.68
CA ILE A 68 -0.50 12.00 -12.87
C ILE A 68 0.25 12.34 -11.57
N THR A 69 -0.42 12.33 -10.42
CA THR A 69 0.20 12.75 -9.15
C THR A 69 1.20 11.72 -8.61
N VAL A 70 0.83 10.43 -8.64
CA VAL A 70 1.60 9.35 -8.01
C VAL A 70 2.68 8.84 -8.95
N ASP A 71 2.36 8.58 -10.22
CA ASP A 71 3.34 8.03 -11.15
C ASP A 71 4.37 9.05 -11.57
N THR A 72 4.03 10.35 -11.70
CA THR A 72 5.05 11.38 -11.95
C THR A 72 6.12 11.39 -10.86
N VAL A 73 5.71 11.29 -9.60
CA VAL A 73 6.66 11.22 -8.48
C VAL A 73 7.40 9.89 -8.46
N ASN A 74 6.72 8.77 -8.69
CA ASN A 74 7.30 7.43 -8.75
C ASN A 74 8.43 7.35 -9.80
N GLN A 75 8.16 7.85 -11.02
CA GLN A 75 9.12 7.91 -12.12
C GLN A 75 10.27 8.88 -11.82
N ALA A 76 9.97 10.05 -11.27
CA ALA A 76 11.01 11.04 -10.98
C ALA A 76 11.94 10.65 -9.83
N THR A 77 11.51 9.76 -8.92
CA THR A 77 12.22 9.49 -7.65
C THR A 77 12.42 7.99 -7.37
N LEU A 78 11.36 7.24 -7.09
CA LEU A 78 11.43 5.85 -6.61
C LEU A 78 12.15 4.92 -7.60
N ILE A 79 11.90 5.06 -8.90
CA ILE A 79 12.59 4.25 -9.91
C ILE A 79 14.10 4.48 -9.85
N LYS A 80 14.54 5.74 -9.80
CA LYS A 80 15.97 6.09 -9.71
C LYS A 80 16.63 5.55 -8.44
N LEU A 81 15.91 5.56 -7.31
CA LEU A 81 16.40 5.00 -6.05
C LEU A 81 16.50 3.48 -6.13
N ARG A 82 15.49 2.80 -6.70
CA ARG A 82 15.46 1.35 -6.89
C ARG A 82 16.57 0.90 -7.85
N GLU A 83 16.81 1.63 -8.94
CA GLU A 83 17.91 1.40 -9.87
C GLU A 83 19.27 1.54 -9.18
N SER A 84 19.47 2.64 -8.43
CA SER A 84 20.68 2.84 -7.63
C SER A 84 20.90 1.71 -6.63
N ARG A 85 19.83 1.27 -5.93
CA ARG A 85 19.89 0.17 -4.96
C ARG A 85 20.23 -1.16 -5.63
N ARG A 86 19.69 -1.44 -6.82
CA ARG A 86 20.02 -2.63 -7.62
C ARG A 86 21.48 -2.58 -8.10
N PHE A 87 21.92 -1.43 -8.61
CA PHE A 87 23.31 -1.23 -9.06
C PHE A 87 24.31 -1.47 -7.93
N ILE A 88 24.10 -0.89 -6.74
CA ILE A 88 25.00 -1.08 -5.59
C ILE A 88 25.12 -2.56 -5.19
N LYS A 89 24.05 -3.35 -5.31
CA LYS A 89 24.09 -4.80 -5.03
C LYS A 89 24.90 -5.58 -6.06
N SER A 90 24.95 -5.13 -7.31
CA SER A 90 25.59 -5.84 -8.42
C SER A 90 26.96 -5.31 -8.82
N ALA A 91 27.34 -4.11 -8.39
CA ALA A 91 28.54 -3.41 -8.89
C ALA A 91 29.87 -4.10 -8.54
N GLY A 92 29.92 -4.94 -7.50
CA GLY A 92 31.14 -5.65 -7.07
C GLY A 92 32.27 -4.77 -6.51
N SER A 93 32.20 -3.45 -6.70
CA SER A 93 33.20 -2.46 -6.25
C SER A 93 33.11 -2.08 -4.76
N PHE A 94 32.18 -2.66 -4.01
CA PHE A 94 31.94 -2.35 -2.59
C PHE A 94 32.09 -3.59 -1.74
N THR A 95 32.57 -3.42 -0.50
CA THR A 95 32.53 -4.49 0.51
C THR A 95 31.10 -4.81 0.93
N ASP A 96 30.84 -6.02 1.43
CA ASP A 96 29.51 -6.43 1.91
C ASP A 96 28.93 -5.49 2.97
N VAL A 97 29.78 -4.95 3.86
CA VAL A 97 29.37 -4.00 4.90
C VAL A 97 28.90 -2.68 4.27
N GLN A 98 29.64 -2.17 3.28
CA GLN A 98 29.26 -0.95 2.54
C GLN A 98 27.98 -1.17 1.74
N VAL A 99 27.84 -2.31 1.04
CA VAL A 99 26.63 -2.66 0.30
C VAL A 99 25.42 -2.66 1.23
N LYS A 100 25.50 -3.34 2.39
CA LYS A 100 24.40 -3.37 3.37
C LYS A 100 24.07 -1.97 3.91
N LEU A 101 25.07 -1.16 4.23
CA LEU A 101 24.86 0.19 4.75
C LEU A 101 24.16 1.10 3.72
N ILE A 102 24.68 1.16 2.49
CA ILE A 102 24.16 2.04 1.44
C ILE A 102 22.76 1.60 1.01
N THR A 103 22.55 0.30 0.77
CA THR A 103 21.24 -0.22 0.36
C THR A 103 20.17 -0.02 1.43
N LYS A 104 20.54 -0.04 2.72
CA LYS A 104 19.63 0.32 3.82
C LYS A 104 19.22 1.79 3.76
N GLN A 105 20.14 2.72 3.49
CA GLN A 105 19.80 4.14 3.38
C GLN A 105 18.91 4.42 2.16
N LEU A 106 19.21 3.79 1.02
CA LEU A 106 18.35 3.88 -0.17
C LEU A 106 16.95 3.32 0.10
N LEU A 107 16.86 2.17 0.78
CA LEU A 107 15.58 1.59 1.19
C LEU A 107 14.80 2.54 2.12
N ASN A 108 15.46 3.19 3.09
CA ASN A 108 14.80 4.16 3.95
C ASN A 108 14.26 5.36 3.15
N ALA A 109 15.02 5.87 2.18
CA ALA A 109 14.57 6.94 1.30
C ALA A 109 13.37 6.51 0.43
N GLU A 110 13.39 5.28 -0.10
CA GLU A 110 12.25 4.69 -0.82
C GLU A 110 11.00 4.68 0.08
N LEU A 111 11.11 4.14 1.31
CA LEU A 111 10.01 4.06 2.27
C LEU A 111 9.46 5.44 2.66
N MET A 112 10.32 6.46 2.79
CA MET A 112 9.89 7.83 3.08
C MET A 112 9.04 8.41 1.94
N ILE A 113 9.43 8.18 0.69
CA ILE A 113 8.66 8.64 -0.47
C ILE A 113 7.34 7.86 -0.59
N GLU A 114 7.36 6.53 -0.45
CA GLU A 114 6.15 5.71 -0.46
C GLU A 114 5.15 6.15 0.61
N LYS A 115 5.63 6.50 1.81
CA LYS A 115 4.79 7.08 2.86
C LYS A 115 4.12 8.39 2.44
N ILE A 116 4.88 9.30 1.80
CA ILE A 116 4.32 10.56 1.28
C ILE A 116 3.24 10.28 0.23
N LEU A 117 3.46 9.33 -0.67
CA LEU A 117 2.49 8.97 -1.70
C LEU A 117 1.20 8.38 -1.12
N ILE A 118 1.32 7.50 -0.13
CA ILE A 118 0.17 6.97 0.61
C ILE A 118 -0.62 8.10 1.29
N HIS A 119 0.03 9.05 1.95
CA HIS A 119 -0.69 10.18 2.55
C HIS A 119 -1.39 11.05 1.50
N ARG A 120 -0.77 11.28 0.33
CA ARG A 120 -1.40 12.00 -0.78
C ARG A 120 -2.64 11.28 -1.30
N LEU A 121 -2.61 9.96 -1.44
CA LEU A 121 -3.76 9.15 -1.84
C LEU A 121 -4.92 9.25 -0.83
N GLN A 122 -4.62 9.26 0.47
CA GLN A 122 -5.62 9.49 1.51
C GLN A 122 -6.21 10.91 1.43
N ASP A 123 -5.39 11.92 1.16
CA ASP A 123 -5.87 13.30 0.97
C ASP A 123 -6.75 13.46 -0.27
N ILE A 124 -6.38 12.82 -1.39
CA ILE A 124 -7.21 12.73 -2.60
C ILE A 124 -8.55 12.08 -2.27
N THR A 125 -8.54 10.99 -1.51
CA THR A 125 -9.78 10.31 -1.07
C THR A 125 -10.66 11.27 -0.30
N ARG A 126 -10.12 11.93 0.74
CA ARG A 126 -10.87 12.86 1.60
C ARG A 126 -11.51 14.01 0.82
N LYS A 127 -10.80 14.54 -0.19
CA LYS A 127 -11.31 15.64 -1.04
C LYS A 127 -12.47 15.23 -1.94
N ASN A 128 -12.55 13.95 -2.30
CA ASN A 128 -13.53 13.41 -3.24
C ASN A 128 -14.62 12.56 -2.54
N LEU A 129 -14.72 12.65 -1.21
CA LEU A 129 -15.83 12.04 -0.46
C LEU A 129 -17.13 12.80 -0.76
N GLY A 130 -18.22 12.05 -0.93
CA GLY A 130 -19.55 12.62 -1.13
C GLY A 130 -19.89 12.98 -2.59
N GLY A 131 -19.16 12.43 -3.56
CA GLY A 131 -19.52 12.51 -4.98
C GLY A 131 -20.90 11.89 -5.25
N ASP A 132 -21.59 12.42 -6.27
CA ASP A 132 -22.92 11.96 -6.65
C ASP A 132 -22.86 10.51 -7.14
N GLY A 133 -23.66 9.62 -6.52
CA GLY A 133 -23.64 8.16 -6.70
C GLY A 133 -24.04 7.64 -8.09
N GLY A 134 -23.92 8.46 -9.14
CA GLY A 134 -24.21 8.10 -10.53
C GLY A 134 -23.00 7.62 -11.35
N ALA A 135 -21.77 7.81 -10.85
CA ALA A 135 -20.55 7.45 -11.58
C ALA A 135 -20.09 6.00 -11.33
N GLU A 136 -19.39 5.42 -12.31
CA GLU A 136 -18.83 4.09 -12.17
C GLU A 136 -17.71 4.08 -11.10
N PRO A 137 -17.66 3.04 -10.23
CA PRO A 137 -16.70 2.99 -9.15
C PRO A 137 -15.29 2.68 -9.65
N LEU A 138 -14.31 3.38 -9.09
CA LEU A 138 -12.89 3.08 -9.17
C LEU A 138 -12.60 1.84 -8.30
N THR A 139 -12.14 0.77 -8.93
CA THR A 139 -11.91 -0.53 -8.28
C THR A 139 -10.54 -1.10 -8.64
N VAL A 140 -10.07 -2.09 -7.88
CA VAL A 140 -8.86 -2.86 -8.24
C VAL A 140 -9.00 -3.45 -9.65
N THR A 141 -10.19 -3.95 -9.99
CA THR A 141 -10.46 -4.55 -11.31
C THR A 141 -10.25 -3.54 -12.42
N TYR A 142 -10.83 -2.34 -12.30
CA TYR A 142 -10.72 -1.29 -13.31
C TYR A 142 -9.26 -0.85 -13.50
N TYR A 143 -8.49 -0.70 -12.42
CA TYR A 143 -7.08 -0.35 -12.52
C TYR A 143 -6.25 -1.43 -13.23
N LEU A 144 -6.50 -2.72 -12.94
CA LEU A 144 -5.81 -3.81 -13.63
C LEU A 144 -6.21 -3.90 -15.11
N ASP A 145 -7.49 -3.68 -15.44
CA ASP A 145 -7.98 -3.59 -16.82
C ASP A 145 -7.31 -2.42 -17.56
N PHE A 146 -7.17 -1.26 -16.91
CA PHE A 146 -6.48 -0.08 -17.46
C PHE A 146 -5.02 -0.37 -17.80
N LEU A 147 -4.33 -1.18 -16.98
CA LEU A 147 -2.96 -1.62 -17.24
C LEU A 147 -2.86 -2.70 -18.33
N GLY A 148 -3.98 -3.14 -18.91
CA GLY A 148 -4.00 -4.19 -19.93
C GLY A 148 -3.65 -5.58 -19.39
N ILE A 149 -3.85 -5.82 -18.09
CA ILE A 149 -3.50 -7.09 -17.46
C ILE A 149 -4.55 -8.15 -17.83
N PRO A 150 -4.15 -9.31 -18.39
CA PRO A 150 -5.10 -10.38 -18.69
C PRO A 150 -5.74 -10.92 -17.41
N ASP A 151 -6.98 -11.36 -17.49
CA ASP A 151 -7.74 -11.90 -16.35
C ASP A 151 -7.81 -10.96 -15.13
N ALA A 152 -7.82 -9.64 -15.37
CA ALA A 152 -7.88 -8.60 -14.33
C ALA A 152 -8.93 -8.88 -13.24
N ARG A 153 -10.11 -9.38 -13.60
CA ARG A 153 -11.15 -9.77 -12.62
C ARG A 153 -10.71 -10.90 -11.68
N ALA A 154 -10.05 -11.94 -12.20
CA ALA A 154 -9.57 -13.05 -11.39
C ALA A 154 -8.43 -12.60 -10.47
N ILE A 155 -7.49 -11.82 -11.02
CA ILE A 155 -6.36 -11.27 -10.27
C ILE A 155 -6.85 -10.32 -9.18
N ALA A 156 -7.76 -9.39 -9.49
CA ALA A 156 -8.36 -8.48 -8.51
C ALA A 156 -9.04 -9.23 -7.38
N ARG A 157 -9.76 -10.34 -7.67
CA ARG A 157 -10.35 -11.19 -6.63
C ARG A 157 -9.29 -11.81 -5.73
N SER A 158 -8.20 -12.31 -6.33
CA SER A 158 -7.07 -12.88 -5.59
C SER A 158 -6.44 -11.84 -4.66
N VAL A 159 -6.06 -10.67 -5.19
CA VAL A 159 -5.46 -9.56 -4.42
C VAL A 159 -6.34 -9.18 -3.24
N ARG A 160 -7.63 -8.92 -3.47
CA ARG A 160 -8.59 -8.61 -2.40
C ARG A 160 -8.68 -9.70 -1.34
N SER A 161 -8.73 -10.97 -1.78
CA SER A 161 -8.85 -12.11 -0.87
C SER A 161 -7.65 -12.18 0.08
N VAL A 162 -6.44 -11.98 -0.46
CA VAL A 162 -5.22 -12.01 0.34
C VAL A 162 -5.13 -10.79 1.26
N CYS A 163 -5.49 -9.59 0.80
CA CYS A 163 -5.56 -8.38 1.63
C CYS A 163 -6.54 -8.52 2.81
N ARG A 164 -7.76 -9.06 2.55
CA ARG A 164 -8.75 -9.33 3.61
C ARG A 164 -8.26 -10.36 4.62
N SER A 165 -7.57 -11.40 4.15
CA SER A 165 -6.99 -12.42 5.02
C SER A 165 -5.91 -11.84 5.94
N ALA A 166 -5.08 -10.93 5.43
CA ALA A 166 -4.08 -10.21 6.24
C ALA A 166 -4.75 -9.32 7.32
N GLN A 167 -5.87 -8.68 6.99
CA GLN A 167 -6.62 -7.87 7.96
C GLN A 167 -7.19 -8.69 9.12
N SER A 168 -7.78 -9.87 8.86
CA SER A 168 -8.39 -10.73 9.87
C SER A 168 -7.36 -11.43 10.78
N GLN A 169 -6.22 -11.83 10.24
CA GLN A 169 -5.16 -12.45 11.05
C GLN A 169 -4.44 -11.46 11.98
N GLY A 170 -4.36 -10.18 11.60
CA GLY A 170 -3.90 -9.12 12.49
C GLY A 170 -4.85 -8.87 13.68
N VAL A 171 -6.14 -9.21 13.56
CA VAL A 171 -7.11 -9.15 14.67
C VAL A 171 -6.92 -10.33 15.62
N HIS A 172 -6.70 -11.54 15.08
CA HIS A 172 -6.44 -12.74 15.90
C HIS A 172 -5.16 -12.65 16.74
N SER A 173 -4.09 -12.08 16.19
CA SER A 173 -2.82 -11.90 16.92
C SER A 173 -2.91 -10.85 18.04
N GLN A 174 -3.70 -9.79 17.86
CA GLN A 174 -3.98 -8.80 18.92
C GLN A 174 -4.95 -9.33 20.01
N ILE A 175 -5.95 -10.13 19.64
CA ILE A 175 -6.85 -10.78 20.60
C ILE A 175 -6.11 -11.84 21.41
N TYR A 176 -5.25 -12.65 20.78
CA TYR A 176 -4.45 -13.65 21.48
C TYR A 176 -3.48 -13.02 22.49
N GLN A 177 -2.84 -11.89 22.13
CA GLN A 177 -1.96 -11.13 23.04
C GLN A 177 -2.71 -10.43 24.18
N ARG A 178 -3.96 -9.97 23.96
CA ARG A 178 -4.80 -9.39 25.02
C ARG A 178 -5.38 -10.44 25.98
N SER A 179 -5.67 -11.65 25.49
CA SER A 179 -6.25 -12.73 26.29
C SER A 179 -5.22 -13.59 27.04
N HIS A 180 -3.95 -13.57 26.63
CA HIS A 180 -2.86 -14.31 27.27
C HIS A 180 -1.59 -13.44 27.38
N PRO A 181 -1.48 -12.57 28.41
CA PRO A 181 -0.25 -11.81 28.64
C PRO A 181 0.91 -12.77 28.96
N ALA A 182 2.06 -12.55 28.31
CA ALA A 182 3.25 -13.36 28.54
C ALA A 182 3.71 -13.24 30.00
N PRO A 183 4.11 -14.36 30.65
CA PRO A 183 4.58 -14.31 32.03
C PRO A 183 5.85 -13.46 32.14
N PRO A 184 6.03 -12.75 33.27
CA PRO A 184 7.19 -11.89 33.46
C PRO A 184 8.47 -12.70 33.37
N LYS A 185 9.38 -12.26 32.48
CA LYS A 185 10.71 -12.87 32.35
C LYS A 185 11.46 -12.66 33.65
N THR A 186 11.69 -13.73 34.41
CA THR A 186 12.62 -13.75 35.54
C THR A 186 14.03 -13.62 34.98
N SER A 187 14.68 -12.49 35.24
CA SER A 187 16.09 -12.26 34.93
C SER A 187 16.98 -13.23 35.71
N ASN A 188 17.90 -13.89 35.02
CA ASN A 188 19.14 -14.43 35.59
C ASN A 188 20.27 -14.17 34.60
#